data_AF-A0A4V1LWU1-F1
#
_entry.id   AF-A0A4V1LWU1-F1
#
_cell.length_a   1.000
_cell.length_b   1.000
_cell.length_c   1.000
_cell.angle_alpha   90.00
_cell.angle_beta   90.00
_cell.angle_gamma   90.00
#
_symmetry.space_group_name_H-M   'P 1'
#
loop_
_entity.id
_entity.type
_entity.pdbx_description
1 polymer ?
#
loop_
_entity_poly.entity_id
_entity_poly.type
_entity_poly.pdbx_seq_one_letter_code
_entity_poly.pdbx_strand_id
1 'polypeptide(L)'
;MTFIEFKKLLLDAELTIPKFTALIKVSEKNIQSYKKKEQVPNAIAAVAACFAKMNQEGMDYKTLINDLDLIKKEKKGAGFSSKKKEKKNKEND
;
A
#
# COMPACT_ATOMS: atom_id res chain seq x y z
N MET A 1 -6.92 15.13 -4.16
CA MET A 1 -6.65 14.91 -5.60
C MET A 1 -7.66 13.92 -6.15
N THR A 2 -8.08 14.12 -7.39
CA THR A 2 -8.97 13.21 -8.11
C THR A 2 -8.23 11.93 -8.51
N PHE A 3 -8.98 10.89 -8.88
CA PHE A 3 -8.38 9.66 -9.41
C PHE A 3 -7.58 9.92 -10.71
N ILE A 4 -7.99 10.90 -11.51
CA ILE A 4 -7.30 11.29 -12.75
C ILE A 4 -5.95 11.92 -12.43
N GLU A 5 -5.91 12.88 -11.49
CA GLU A 5 -4.65 13.51 -11.03
C GLU A 5 -3.70 12.48 -10.43
N PHE A 6 -4.23 11.57 -9.61
CA PHE A 6 -3.44 10.45 -9.08
C PHE A 6 -2.80 9.61 -10.18
N LYS A 7 -3.54 9.27 -11.25
CA LYS A 7 -2.96 8.52 -12.38
C LYS A 7 -1.86 9.30 -13.10
N LYS A 8 -1.97 10.63 -13.21
CA LYS A 8 -0.91 11.46 -13.80
C LYS A 8 0.37 11.37 -12.97
N LEU A 9 0.26 11.48 -11.64
CA LEU A 9 1.41 11.30 -10.74
C LEU A 9 2.04 9.91 -10.83
N LEU A 10 1.23 8.86 -11.04
CA LEU A 10 1.80 7.53 -11.28
C LEU A 10 2.60 7.45 -12.59
N LEU A 11 2.15 8.11 -13.65
CA LEU A 11 2.91 8.21 -14.90
C LEU A 11 4.21 8.97 -14.69
N ASP A 12 4.17 10.10 -13.99
CA ASP A 12 5.35 10.91 -13.65
C ASP A 12 6.35 10.12 -12.78
N ALA A 13 5.86 9.18 -11.97
CA ALA A 13 6.66 8.26 -11.18
C ALA A 13 7.11 6.99 -11.93
N GLU A 14 6.75 6.81 -13.20
CA GLU A 14 6.95 5.59 -13.99
C GLU A 14 6.34 4.32 -13.37
N LEU A 15 5.15 4.46 -12.78
CA LEU A 15 4.40 3.38 -12.15
C LEU A 15 3.06 3.14 -12.82
N THR A 16 2.68 1.86 -12.85
CA THR A 16 1.30 1.45 -13.05
C THR A 16 0.60 1.33 -11.69
N ILE A 17 -0.73 1.30 -11.68
CA ILE A 17 -1.49 1.06 -10.43
C ILE A 17 -1.03 -0.22 -9.73
N PRO A 18 -0.89 -1.39 -10.42
CA PRO A 18 -0.38 -2.61 -9.79
C PRO A 18 0.99 -2.40 -9.14
N LYS A 19 1.95 -1.81 -9.86
CA LYS A 19 3.32 -1.56 -9.34
C LYS A 19 3.30 -0.64 -8.11
N PHE A 20 2.54 0.45 -8.17
CA PHE A 20 2.37 1.37 -7.04
C PHE A 20 1.79 0.67 -5.82
N THR A 21 0.70 -0.09 -5.99
CA THR A 21 0.05 -0.79 -4.87
C THR A 21 0.92 -1.88 -4.25
N ALA A 22 1.75 -2.54 -5.06
CA ALA A 22 2.71 -3.53 -4.60
C ALA A 22 3.83 -2.92 -3.74
N LEU A 23 4.34 -1.73 -4.12
CA LEU A 23 5.36 -1.00 -3.36
C LEU A 23 4.85 -0.61 -1.97
N ILE A 24 3.67 0.01 -1.89
CA ILE A 24 3.11 0.49 -0.61
C ILE A 24 2.31 -0.58 0.16
N LYS A 25 2.30 -1.83 -0.33
CA LYS A 25 1.58 -2.98 0.25
C LYS A 25 0.08 -2.73 0.51
N VAL A 26 -0.56 -2.00 -0.40
CA VAL A 26 -2.01 -1.75 -0.39
C VAL A 26 -2.70 -2.66 -1.41
N SER A 27 -3.96 -3.02 -1.18
CA SER A 27 -4.72 -3.78 -2.17
C SER A 27 -5.05 -2.93 -3.40
N GLU A 28 -4.77 -3.45 -4.58
CA GLU A 28 -5.19 -2.84 -5.85
C GLU A 28 -6.71 -2.60 -5.88
N LYS A 29 -7.52 -3.53 -5.38
CA LYS A 29 -8.99 -3.39 -5.31
C LYS A 29 -9.40 -2.15 -4.50
N ASN A 30 -8.69 -1.85 -3.41
CA ASN A 30 -8.95 -0.65 -2.61
C ASN A 30 -8.69 0.60 -3.44
N ILE A 31 -7.56 0.67 -4.14
CA ILE A 31 -7.20 1.82 -4.98
C ILE A 31 -8.19 1.98 -6.14
N GLN A 32 -8.56 0.89 -6.82
CA GLN A 32 -9.51 0.96 -7.91
C GLN A 32 -10.92 1.38 -7.49
N SER A 33 -11.32 1.17 -6.22
CA SER A 33 -12.62 1.62 -5.71
C SER A 33 -12.78 3.15 -5.73
N TYR A 34 -11.67 3.89 -5.75
CA TYR A 34 -11.67 5.36 -5.84
C TYR A 34 -11.80 5.87 -7.28
N LYS A 35 -11.99 5.01 -8.30
CA LYS A 35 -12.38 5.46 -9.64
C LYS A 35 -13.74 6.16 -9.65
N LYS A 36 -14.66 5.67 -8.81
CA LYS A 36 -16.04 6.17 -8.70
C LYS A 36 -16.23 7.18 -7.57
N LYS A 37 -15.32 7.19 -6.60
CA LYS A 37 -15.29 8.16 -5.52
C LYS A 37 -14.43 9.32 -6.00
N GLU A 38 -14.91 10.55 -5.90
CA GLU A 38 -14.25 11.68 -6.56
C GLU A 38 -12.79 11.90 -6.13
N GLN A 39 -12.42 11.42 -4.93
CA GLN A 39 -11.10 11.68 -4.34
C GLN A 39 -10.37 10.42 -3.86
N VAL A 40 -9.04 10.44 -4.02
CA VAL A 40 -8.10 9.46 -3.48
C VAL A 40 -7.74 9.84 -2.04
N PRO A 41 -7.57 8.89 -1.10
CA PRO A 41 -7.20 9.20 0.28
C PRO A 41 -5.89 10.00 0.39
N ASN A 42 -5.85 10.95 1.34
CA ASN A 42 -4.73 11.89 1.52
C ASN A 42 -3.36 11.22 1.63
N ALA A 43 -3.24 10.11 2.37
CA ALA A 43 -1.97 9.40 2.53
C ALA A 43 -1.48 8.79 1.20
N ILE A 44 -2.39 8.21 0.41
CA ILE A 44 -2.06 7.64 -0.90
C ILE A 44 -1.67 8.75 -1.88
N ALA A 45 -2.40 9.85 -1.84
CA ALA A 45 -2.15 11.05 -2.62
C ALA A 45 -0.76 11.65 -2.33
N ALA A 46 -0.40 11.79 -1.05
CA ALA A 46 0.91 12.29 -0.64
C ALA A 46 2.05 11.39 -1.12
N VAL A 47 1.91 10.06 -0.96
CA VAL A 47 2.93 9.11 -1.40
C VAL A 47 3.13 9.15 -2.92
N ALA A 48 2.05 9.19 -3.70
CA ALA A 48 2.16 9.31 -5.16
C ALA A 48 2.87 10.60 -5.59
N ALA A 49 2.58 11.72 -4.94
CA ALA A 49 3.24 13.00 -5.21
C ALA A 49 4.73 12.96 -4.87
N CYS A 50 5.11 12.35 -3.74
CA CYS A 50 6.51 12.15 -3.38
C CYS A 50 7.24 11.27 -4.39
N PHE A 51 6.64 10.15 -4.83
CA PHE A 51 7.27 9.26 -5.81
C PHE A 51 7.47 9.95 -7.16
N ALA A 52 6.48 10.72 -7.62
CA ALA A 52 6.59 11.52 -8.84
C ALA A 52 7.75 12.53 -8.73
N LYS A 53 7.81 13.27 -7.63
CA LYS A 53 8.88 14.25 -7.42
C LYS A 53 10.25 13.58 -7.32
N MET A 54 10.37 12.47 -6.61
CA MET A 54 11.61 11.72 -6.50
C MET A 54 12.09 11.20 -7.86
N ASN A 55 11.19 10.70 -8.69
CA ASN A 55 11.51 10.26 -10.04
C ASN A 55 12.02 11.42 -10.92
N GLN A 56 11.37 12.59 -10.85
CA GLN A 56 11.78 13.79 -11.59
C GLN A 56 13.18 14.30 -11.19
N GLU A 57 13.56 14.11 -9.92
CA GLU A 57 14.89 14.47 -9.40
C GLU A 57 15.92 13.34 -9.58
N GLY A 58 15.58 12.25 -10.29
CA GLY A 58 16.49 11.13 -10.54
C GLY A 58 16.81 10.28 -9.31
N MET A 59 15.99 10.32 -8.26
CA MET A 59 16.15 9.51 -7.05
C MET A 59 15.61 8.09 -7.25
N ASP A 60 16.38 7.08 -6.83
CA ASP A 60 15.92 5.68 -6.79
C ASP A 60 15.03 5.42 -5.57
N TYR A 61 13.80 5.91 -5.65
CA TYR A 61 12.80 5.68 -4.62
C TYR A 61 12.32 4.22 -4.55
N LYS A 62 12.48 3.43 -5.63
CA LYS A 62 11.97 2.05 -5.67
C LYS A 62 12.77 1.17 -4.71
N THR A 63 14.11 1.28 -4.76
CA THR A 63 15.00 0.60 -3.83
C THR A 63 14.76 1.11 -2.40
N LEU A 64 14.73 2.43 -2.21
CA LEU A 64 14.45 3.04 -0.90
C LEU A 64 13.19 2.48 -0.23
N ILE A 65 12.09 2.32 -0.97
CA ILE A 65 10.82 1.83 -0.43
C ILE A 65 10.82 0.32 -0.24
N ASN A 66 11.51 -0.44 -1.10
CA ASN A 66 11.65 -1.88 -0.91
C ASN A 66 12.46 -2.21 0.36
N ASP A 67 13.50 -1.43 0.65
CA ASP A 67 14.36 -1.61 1.83
C ASP A 67 13.65 -1.34 3.16
N LEU A 68 12.45 -0.72 3.13
CA LEU A 68 11.62 -0.54 4.32
C LEU A 68 10.93 -1.83 4.78
N ASP A 69 10.96 -2.91 3.98
CA ASP A 69 10.32 -4.19 4.28
C ASP A 69 8.85 -4.05 4.74
N LEU A 70 8.12 -3.19 4.04
CA LEU A 70 6.72 -2.90 4.38
C LEU A 70 5.90 -4.19 4.39
N ILE A 71 5.09 -4.34 5.44
CA ILE A 71 4.21 -5.49 5.62
C ILE A 71 2.79 -5.09 5.22
N LYS A 72 2.16 -5.93 4.39
CA LYS A 72 0.74 -5.76 4.05
C LYS A 72 -0.09 -5.85 5.33
N LYS A 73 -0.87 -4.83 5.61
CA LYS A 73 -1.78 -4.83 6.76
C LYS A 73 -2.85 -5.90 6.57
N GLU A 74 -2.67 -7.03 7.23
CA GLU A 74 -3.72 -8.04 7.35
C GLU A 74 -4.77 -7.55 8.34
N LYS A 75 -6.05 -7.73 8.00
CA LYS A 75 -7.12 -7.57 8.98
C LYS A 75 -7.01 -8.77 9.93
N LYS A 76 -6.35 -8.62 11.07
CA LYS A 76 -6.51 -9.57 12.19
C LYS A 76 -8.02 -9.60 12.50
N GLY A 77 -8.65 -10.73 12.16
CA GLY A 77 -10.10 -10.80 11.97
C GLY A 77 -10.91 -10.58 13.25
N ALA A 78 -11.98 -9.80 13.13
CA ALA A 78 -13.16 -9.90 13.99
C ALA A 78 -14.29 -10.64 13.24
N GLY A 79 -13.93 -11.74 12.55
CA GLY A 79 -14.86 -12.58 11.80
C GLY A 79 -15.05 -13.94 12.47
N PHE A 80 -16.15 -14.07 13.22
CA PHE A 80 -16.90 -15.26 13.66
C PHE A 80 -16.22 -16.56 14.19
N SER A 81 -14.89 -16.72 14.24
CA SER A 81 -14.28 -17.99 14.66
C SER A 81 -13.04 -17.92 15.56
N SER A 82 -12.78 -16.82 16.28
CA SER A 82 -11.70 -16.79 17.28
C SER A 82 -12.12 -17.38 18.63
N LYS A 83 -12.44 -18.69 18.63
CA LYS A 83 -12.40 -19.51 19.85
C LYS A 83 -11.94 -20.93 19.51
N LYS A 84 -10.63 -21.10 19.33
CA LYS A 84 -10.00 -22.35 19.76
C LYS A 84 -8.75 -22.00 20.56
N LYS A 85 -8.94 -22.10 21.86
CA LYS A 85 -7.96 -21.91 22.93
C LYS A 85 -6.67 -22.66 22.64
N GLU A 86 -5.58 -21.97 22.96
CA GLU A 86 -4.28 -22.53 23.33
C GLU A 86 -4.42 -23.75 24.25
N LYS A 87 -3.63 -24.79 23.97
CA LYS A 87 -3.13 -25.89 24.83
C LYS A 87 -2.29 -26.75 23.88
N LYS A 88 -1.05 -27.15 24.12
CA LYS A 88 -0.17 -27.23 25.29
C LYS A 88 1.21 -27.54 24.66
N ASN A 89 2.29 -26.94 25.15
CA ASN A 89 3.47 -27.72 25.49
C ASN A 89 4.27 -26.96 26.55
N LYS A 90 4.06 -27.35 27.81
CA LYS A 90 5.06 -27.20 28.85
C LYS A 90 5.95 -28.44 28.69
N GLU A 91 7.17 -28.22 28.25
CA GLU A 91 8.27 -29.18 28.39
C GLU A 91 9.24 -28.50 29.34
N ASN A 92 9.41 -29.10 30.52
CA ASN A 92 10.52 -28.95 31.47
C ASN A 92 10.14 -29.75 32.73
N ASP A 93 10.58 -31.01 32.76
CA ASP A 93 11.24 -31.66 33.90
C ASP A 93 12.03 -32.86 33.37
#